data_AF-A0AAE1WF38-F1
#
_entry.id   AF-A0AAE1WF38-F1
#
_cell.length_a   1.000
_cell.length_b   1.000
_cell.length_c   1.000
_cell.angle_alpha   90.00
_cell.angle_beta   90.00
_cell.angle_gamma   90.00
#
_symmetry.space_group_name_H-M   'P 1'
#
loop_
_entity.id
_entity.type
_entity.pdbx_description
1 polymer ?
#
loop_
_entity_poly.entity_id
_entity_poly.type
_entity_poly.pdbx_seq_one_letter_code
_entity_poly.pdbx_strand_id
1 'polypeptide(L)'
;MEGKAEFIEKSAVNILDQVLAIGTSGEYELIVVGNGRRPSTMVAALADHAIEHPELGPVGEVLAASGRGIASSVLVVQQQHVSEELPVSKIRQAEDDVNGRQDQISSAV
;
A
#
# COMPACT_ATOMS: atom_id res chain seq x y z
N MET A 1 17.66 -9.60 -28.41
CA MET A 1 16.92 -8.32 -28.28
C MET A 1 17.27 -7.76 -26.91
N GLU A 2 17.99 -6.64 -26.85
CA GLU A 2 18.15 -5.88 -25.61
C GLU A 2 16.99 -4.89 -25.51
N GLY A 3 16.28 -4.89 -24.39
CA GLY A 3 15.30 -3.84 -24.08
C GLY A 3 16.03 -2.56 -23.70
N LYS A 4 15.65 -1.42 -24.29
CA LYS A 4 16.15 -0.10 -23.88
C LYS A 4 15.20 0.46 -22.83
N ALA A 5 15.75 0.93 -21.71
CA ALA A 5 15.01 1.66 -20.69
C ALA A 5 15.58 3.09 -20.57
N GLU A 6 14.70 4.06 -20.36
CA GLU A 6 15.05 5.45 -20.12
C GLU A 6 14.34 5.93 -18.85
N PHE A 7 15.03 6.75 -18.04
CA PHE A 7 14.45 7.40 -16.88
C PHE A 7 14.29 8.89 -17.15
N ILE A 8 13.06 9.39 -17.00
CA ILE A 8 12.72 10.80 -17.19
C ILE A 8 12.00 11.27 -15.94
N GLU A 9 12.60 12.19 -15.20
CA GLU A 9 11.93 12.90 -14.12
C GLU A 9 11.08 14.03 -14.70
N LYS A 10 9.80 14.10 -14.32
CA LYS A 10 8.87 15.17 -14.71
C LYS A 10 8.42 15.91 -13.46
N SER A 11 8.59 17.23 -13.46
CA SER A 11 7.94 18.11 -12.50
C SER A 11 6.63 18.63 -13.10
N ALA A 12 5.58 18.67 -12.29
CA ALA A 12 4.28 19.21 -12.68
C ALA A 12 3.79 20.20 -11.63
N VAL A 13 3.22 21.30 -12.10
CA VAL A 13 2.40 22.19 -11.26
C VAL A 13 1.03 21.54 -11.04
N ASN A 14 0.48 20.92 -12.08
CA ASN A 14 -0.75 20.12 -12.01
C ASN A 14 -0.45 18.66 -12.36
N ILE A 15 -0.43 17.81 -11.33
CA ILE A 15 -0.15 16.38 -11.48
C ILE A 15 -1.28 15.68 -12.26
N LEU A 16 -2.53 16.11 -12.10
CA LEU A 16 -3.67 15.50 -12.78
C LEU A 16 -3.53 15.62 -14.31
N ASP A 17 -3.26 16.83 -14.79
CA ASP A 17 -3.08 17.10 -16.22
C ASP A 17 -1.92 16.29 -16.80
N GLN A 18 -0.83 16.15 -16.03
CA GLN A 18 0.33 15.40 -16.51
C GLN A 18 0.10 13.89 -16.55
N VAL A 19 -0.60 13.33 -15.55
CA VAL A 19 -1.01 11.91 -15.56
C VAL A 19 -1.96 11.63 -16.73
N LEU A 20 -2.95 12.51 -16.95
CA LEU A 20 -3.85 12.40 -18.08
C LEU A 20 -3.11 12.50 -19.41
N ALA A 21 -2.21 13.48 -19.57
CA ALA A 21 -1.43 13.63 -20.79
C ALA A 21 -0.61 12.38 -21.14
N ILE A 22 -0.05 11.69 -20.14
CA ILE A 22 0.65 10.41 -20.35
C ILE A 22 -0.35 9.33 -20.77
N GLY A 23 -1.50 9.23 -20.09
CA GLY A 23 -2.52 8.22 -20.37
C GLY A 23 -3.21 8.38 -21.73
N THR A 24 -3.36 9.60 -22.21
CA THR A 24 -4.03 9.91 -23.49
C THR A 24 -3.07 10.12 -24.65
N SER A 25 -1.74 10.07 -24.44
CA SER A 25 -0.77 10.37 -25.50
C SER A 25 -0.79 9.34 -26.63
N GLY A 26 -1.13 8.08 -26.32
CA GLY A 26 -0.99 6.95 -27.24
C GLY A 26 0.46 6.54 -27.50
N GLU A 27 1.43 7.17 -26.83
CA GLU A 27 2.86 6.83 -26.94
C GLU A 27 3.21 5.53 -26.21
N TYR A 28 2.34 5.10 -25.29
CA TYR A 28 2.55 3.93 -24.45
C TYR A 28 1.39 2.94 -24.64
N GLU A 29 1.71 1.67 -24.89
CA GLU A 29 0.69 0.60 -24.95
C GLU A 29 0.29 0.12 -23.54
N LEU A 30 1.22 0.20 -22.58
CA LEU A 30 1.05 -0.20 -21.19
C LEU A 30 1.61 0.87 -20.25
N ILE A 31 0.82 1.28 -19.26
CA ILE A 31 1.25 2.11 -18.14
C ILE A 31 1.26 1.26 -16.87
N VAL A 32 2.39 1.27 -16.16
CA VAL A 32 2.54 0.59 -14.87
C VAL A 32 2.53 1.63 -13.76
N VAL A 33 1.60 1.49 -12.82
CA VAL A 33 1.44 2.39 -11.67
C VAL A 33 1.78 1.63 -10.39
N GLY A 34 2.68 2.18 -9.57
CA GLY A 34 2.92 1.67 -8.23
C GLY A 34 1.95 2.27 -7.22
N ASN A 35 1.27 1.42 -6.44
CA ASN A 35 0.50 1.84 -5.26
C ASN A 35 1.25 1.42 -3.98
N GLY A 36 1.99 2.37 -3.39
CA GLY A 36 2.81 2.16 -2.20
C GLY A 36 2.06 2.36 -0.89
N ARG A 37 2.63 1.87 0.23
CA ARG A 37 2.00 1.94 1.57
C ARG A 37 1.91 3.34 2.18
N ARG A 38 2.73 4.28 1.70
CA ARG A 38 2.72 5.65 2.20
C ARG A 38 2.23 6.58 1.11
N PRO A 39 1.12 7.29 1.33
CA PRO A 39 0.71 8.37 0.44
C PRO A 39 1.86 9.37 0.33
N SER A 40 2.25 9.74 -0.89
CA SER A 40 3.13 10.88 -1.10
C SER A 40 2.28 12.14 -1.20
N THR A 41 2.80 13.26 -0.69
CA THR A 41 2.12 14.56 -0.78
C THR A 41 1.87 14.98 -2.23
N MET A 42 2.70 14.49 -3.17
CA MET A 42 2.57 14.71 -4.61
C MET A 42 1.24 14.19 -5.18
N VAL A 43 0.73 13.06 -4.68
CA VAL A 43 -0.51 12.45 -5.19
C VAL A 43 -1.74 12.78 -4.34
N ALA A 44 -1.58 13.54 -3.25
CA ALA A 44 -2.70 13.98 -2.42
C ALA A 44 -3.73 14.79 -3.24
N ALA A 45 -3.26 15.64 -4.16
CA ALA A 45 -4.12 16.41 -5.06
C ALA A 45 -4.97 15.56 -6.01
N LEU A 46 -4.60 14.29 -6.24
CA LEU A 46 -5.36 13.37 -7.07
C LEU A 46 -6.47 12.66 -6.28
N ALA A 47 -6.36 12.57 -4.94
CA ALA A 47 -7.28 11.81 -4.10
C ALA A 47 -8.69 12.43 -4.01
N ASP A 48 -8.84 13.72 -4.34
CA ASP A 48 -10.14 14.42 -4.30
C ASP A 48 -11.00 14.17 -5.55
N HIS A 49 -10.46 13.51 -6.57
CA HIS A 49 -11.14 13.30 -7.85
C HIS A 49 -11.74 11.90 -7.89
N ALA A 50 -13.09 11.82 -7.94
CA ALA A 50 -13.94 10.66 -8.22
C ALA A 50 -13.35 9.27 -7.87
N ILE A 51 -13.88 8.66 -6.81
CA ILE A 51 -13.40 7.38 -6.27
C ILE A 51 -14.32 6.27 -6.79
N GLU A 52 -14.06 5.78 -8.01
CA GLU A 52 -14.70 4.56 -8.52
C GLU A 52 -13.91 3.32 -8.06
N HIS A 53 -12.59 3.44 -7.90
CA HIS A 53 -11.65 2.37 -7.65
C HIS A 53 -10.57 2.74 -6.60
N PRO A 54 -10.97 3.01 -5.34
CA PRO A 54 -10.05 3.48 -4.28
C PRO A 54 -8.86 2.55 -4.05
N GLU A 55 -9.02 1.27 -4.32
CA GLU A 55 -7.98 0.26 -4.22
C GLU A 55 -6.79 0.58 -5.12
N LEU A 56 -6.98 1.22 -6.28
CA LEU A 56 -5.93 1.47 -7.26
C LEU A 56 -4.96 2.58 -6.85
N GLY A 57 -5.29 3.32 -5.79
CA GLY A 57 -4.56 4.51 -5.37
C GLY A 57 -4.76 5.68 -6.33
N PRO A 58 -4.30 6.89 -5.97
CA PRO A 58 -4.76 8.12 -6.64
C PRO A 58 -4.39 8.22 -8.12
N VAL A 59 -3.21 7.73 -8.51
CA VAL A 59 -2.78 7.72 -9.92
C VAL A 59 -3.50 6.64 -10.71
N GLY A 60 -3.68 5.46 -10.10
CA GLY A 60 -4.39 4.34 -10.71
C GLY A 60 -5.86 4.67 -10.96
N GLU A 61 -6.53 5.30 -9.99
CA GLU A 61 -7.89 5.82 -10.10
C GLU A 61 -8.03 6.76 -11.31
N VAL A 62 -7.16 7.77 -11.40
CA VAL A 62 -7.19 8.76 -12.48
C VAL A 62 -7.07 8.14 -13.87
N LEU A 63 -6.32 7.05 -14.00
CA LEU A 63 -6.09 6.34 -15.26
C LEU A 63 -7.12 5.23 -15.53
N ALA A 64 -7.78 4.71 -14.51
CA ALA A 64 -8.80 3.66 -14.65
C ALA A 64 -10.22 4.24 -14.83
N ALA A 65 -10.44 5.48 -14.38
CA ALA A 65 -11.74 6.13 -14.43
C ALA A 65 -12.29 6.25 -15.86
N SER A 66 -13.60 5.97 -15.99
CA SER A 66 -14.30 5.92 -17.27
C SER A 66 -14.34 7.29 -17.97
N GLY A 67 -14.37 7.28 -19.30
CA GLY A 67 -14.59 8.48 -20.12
C GLY A 67 -13.39 9.43 -20.24
N ARG A 68 -12.20 9.05 -19.73
CA ARG A 68 -10.99 9.89 -19.78
C ARG A 68 -10.15 9.73 -21.05
N GLY A 69 -10.56 8.85 -21.97
CA GLY A 69 -9.88 8.65 -23.25
C GLY A 69 -8.49 8.05 -23.15
N ILE A 70 -8.22 7.28 -22.09
CA ILE A 70 -6.94 6.63 -21.86
C ILE A 70 -6.70 5.63 -22.99
N ALA A 71 -5.59 5.82 -23.71
CA ALA A 71 -5.23 5.03 -24.89
C ALA A 71 -4.44 3.76 -24.51
N SER A 72 -3.82 3.75 -23.34
CA SER A 72 -2.98 2.66 -22.85
C SER A 72 -3.75 1.65 -22.00
N SER A 73 -3.28 0.40 -21.96
CA SER A 73 -3.64 -0.52 -20.87
C SER A 73 -2.99 -0.04 -19.56
N VAL A 74 -3.67 -0.21 -18.44
CA VAL A 74 -3.18 0.23 -17.12
C VAL A 74 -3.01 -0.98 -16.20
N LEU A 75 -1.80 -1.17 -15.67
CA LEU A 75 -1.48 -2.18 -14.67
C LEU A 75 -1.09 -1.48 -13.36
N VAL A 76 -1.87 -1.72 -12.30
CA VAL A 76 -1.56 -1.22 -10.96
C VAL A 76 -0.88 -2.33 -10.15
N VAL A 77 0.34 -2.07 -9.71
CA VAL A 77 1.14 -2.98 -8.88
C VAL A 77 1.13 -2.49 -7.45
N GLN A 78 0.66 -3.35 -6.55
CA GLN A 78 0.48 -3.02 -5.14
C GLN A 78 1.36 -3.89 -4.26
N GLN A 79 1.89 -3.31 -3.20
CA GLN A 79 2.62 -4.07 -2.20
C GLN A 79 1.63 -4.83 -1.32
N GLN A 80 1.50 -6.15 -1.52
CA GLN A 80 0.65 -6.99 -0.67
C GLN A 80 1.07 -6.89 0.81
N HIS A 81 0.07 -6.81 1.67
CA HIS A 81 0.21 -7.03 3.11
C HIS A 81 0.10 -8.53 3.36
N VAL A 82 1.22 -9.20 3.67
CA VAL A 82 1.11 -10.41 4.47
C VAL A 82 0.82 -9.89 5.87
N SER A 83 -0.45 -9.78 6.23
CA SER A 83 -0.79 -9.75 7.64
C SER A 83 -0.32 -11.11 8.14
N GLU A 84 0.61 -11.15 9.10
CA GLU A 84 0.85 -12.38 9.84
C GLU A 84 -0.46 -12.71 10.56
N GLU A 85 -1.37 -13.41 9.89
CA GLU A 85 -2.30 -14.27 10.59
C GLU A 85 -1.42 -15.34 11.24
N LEU A 86 -0.96 -15.06 12.46
CA LEU A 86 -0.33 -16.06 13.29
C LEU A 86 -1.31 -17.23 13.33
N PRO A 87 -0.93 -18.45 12.89
CA PRO A 87 -1.82 -19.59 12.97
C PRO A 87 -2.22 -19.74 14.45
N VAL A 88 -3.52 -19.76 14.72
CA VAL A 88 -4.08 -20.04 16.05
C VAL A 88 -3.84 -21.52 16.36
N SER A 89 -2.59 -21.91 16.51
CA SER A 89 -2.18 -23.25 16.85
C SER A 89 -1.44 -23.21 18.18
N LYS A 90 -2.21 -23.54 19.22
CA LYS A 90 -1.81 -24.15 20.50
C LYS A 90 -1.29 -23.21 21.58
N ILE A 91 -2.24 -22.57 22.28
CA ILE A 91 -2.06 -22.23 23.70
C ILE A 91 -1.97 -23.55 24.47
N ARG A 92 -0.76 -23.94 24.91
CA ARG A 92 -0.56 -24.91 25.98
C ARG A 92 -0.15 -24.12 27.21
N GLN A 93 -1.08 -23.86 28.12
CA GLN A 93 -0.73 -23.40 29.46
C GLN A 93 -0.24 -24.62 30.24
N ALA A 94 1.06 -24.63 30.51
CA ALA A 94 1.68 -25.46 31.52
C ALA A 94 1.90 -24.56 32.76
N GLU A 95 1.47 -25.09 33.90
CA GLU A 95 2.10 -24.95 35.23
C GLU A 95 1.91 -23.62 35.98
N ASP A 96 0.88 -23.58 36.83
CA ASP A 96 0.95 -22.89 38.13
C ASP A 96 1.35 -23.92 39.19
N ASP A 97 2.52 -23.71 39.80
CA ASP A 97 3.08 -24.52 40.88
C ASP A 97 3.22 -23.66 42.15
N VAL A 98 3.39 -24.34 43.29
CA VAL A 98 3.75 -23.86 44.64
C VAL A 98 2.61 -23.75 45.67
N ASN A 99 2.35 -24.88 46.33
CA ASN A 99 1.88 -24.92 47.72
C ASN A 99 2.82 -25.83 48.55
N GLY A 100 3.53 -25.26 49.53
CA GLY A 100 4.46 -26.00 50.38
C GLY A 100 5.04 -25.19 51.56
N ARG A 101 4.25 -25.05 52.63
CA ARG A 101 4.60 -25.08 54.09
C ARG A 101 6.05 -24.76 54.55
N GLN A 102 6.21 -23.75 55.43
CA GLN A 102 6.42 -23.87 56.90
C GLN A 102 7.18 -22.67 57.53
N ASP A 103 6.49 -22.02 58.49
CA ASP A 103 6.91 -21.51 59.79
C ASP A 103 8.39 -21.19 60.08
N GLN A 104 8.68 -19.91 60.35
CA GLN A 104 9.63 -19.52 61.40
C GLN A 104 9.11 -18.29 62.17
N ILE A 105 9.13 -18.43 63.50
CA ILE A 105 8.66 -17.51 64.53
C ILE A 105 9.89 -16.90 65.21
N SER A 106 9.96 -15.56 65.39
CA SER A 106 10.63 -14.83 66.49
C SER A 106 10.56 -13.32 66.20
N SER A 107 9.68 -12.54 66.85
CA SER A 107 9.79 -11.88 68.17
C SER A 107 10.31 -10.43 68.08
N ALA A 108 9.43 -9.47 68.44
CA ALA A 108 9.69 -8.36 69.37
C ALA A 108 8.52 -7.37 69.33
N VAL A 109 7.66 -7.37 70.35
CA VAL A 109 7.46 -6.34 71.41
C VAL A 109 6.43 -6.87 72.39
#